data_AF-A0A960B4T9-F1
#
_entry.id   AF-A0A960B4T9-F1
#
_cell.length_a   1.000
_cell.length_b   1.000
_cell.length_c   1.000
_cell.angle_alpha   90.00
_cell.angle_beta   90.00
_cell.angle_gamma   90.00
#
_symmetry.space_group_name_H-M   'P 1'
#
loop_
_entity.id
_entity.type
_entity.pdbx_description
1 polymer ?
#
loop_
_entity_poly.entity_id
_entity_poly.type
_entity_poly.pdbx_seq_one_letter_code
_entity_poly.pdbx_strand_id
1 'polypeptide(L)'
;ADNLVRLGVQAWEDDIVTSAQAAARVLAAKLPPESRVLMLGADGLARALVEEALVPVRDSRDADEVLAVVTGYGPDVVWRDVMRAAVLIRGGLWWVASNTDMTLPTSFGVAPGHGTMVRMLQQFSGVDPEVAGKPARPLFDETLRRVGGRRPLMVGDRLDTDIEGAHDAEVDSLLVMTGVTGLPELVAAPPGLRPTYLAAGLTGLLRPQPAVSVDATRARVGGWSVDVTDGRIQVTGTGSPDDWWRAVGSSAWAHLDTTGSVADHAGLVPPESGPALARH
;
A
#
# COMPACT_ATOMS: atom_id res chain seq x y z
N ALA A 1 10.98 -7.89 -12.01
CA ALA A 1 12.38 -7.45 -12.17
C ALA A 1 12.55 -6.53 -13.39
N ASP A 2 12.20 -6.99 -14.60
CA ASP A 2 12.51 -6.30 -15.87
C ASP A 2 12.06 -4.83 -15.95
N ASN A 3 10.88 -4.49 -15.43
CA ASN A 3 10.42 -3.09 -15.43
C ASN A 3 11.30 -2.19 -14.57
N LEU A 4 11.79 -2.66 -13.42
CA LEU A 4 12.72 -1.92 -12.56
C LEU A 4 14.09 -1.76 -13.23
N VAL A 5 14.58 -2.82 -13.87
CA VAL A 5 15.84 -2.79 -14.63
C VAL A 5 15.77 -1.76 -15.77
N ARG A 6 14.64 -1.71 -16.50
CA ARG A 6 14.38 -0.68 -17.51
C ARG A 6 14.38 0.75 -16.96
N LEU A 7 14.01 0.93 -15.70
CA LEU A 7 14.04 2.22 -15.00
C LEU A 7 15.41 2.51 -14.34
N GLY A 8 16.43 1.67 -14.59
CA GLY A 8 17.78 1.85 -14.05
C GLY A 8 17.98 1.29 -12.64
N VAL A 9 17.02 0.54 -12.10
CA VAL A 9 17.13 -0.11 -10.79
C VAL A 9 17.53 -1.57 -10.99
N GLN A 10 18.71 -1.94 -10.49
CA GLN A 10 19.14 -3.34 -10.49
C GLN A 10 18.25 -4.15 -9.55
N ALA A 11 17.54 -5.14 -10.09
CA ALA A 11 16.62 -6.00 -9.34
C ALA A 11 16.57 -7.40 -9.97
N TRP A 12 16.44 -8.42 -9.13
CA TRP A 12 16.25 -9.83 -9.50
C TRP A 12 14.80 -10.27 -9.25
N GLU A 13 14.41 -11.47 -9.71
CA GLU A 13 13.04 -11.98 -9.48
C GLU A 13 12.75 -12.16 -7.98
N ASP A 14 13.75 -12.63 -7.22
CA ASP A 14 13.63 -12.89 -5.78
C ASP A 14 13.48 -11.60 -4.93
N ASP A 15 13.84 -10.43 -5.49
CA ASP A 15 13.64 -9.13 -4.82
C ASP A 15 12.18 -8.66 -4.88
N ILE A 16 11.34 -9.30 -5.69
CA ILE A 16 9.98 -8.85 -5.97
C ILE A 16 8.99 -9.74 -5.25
N VAL A 17 8.26 -9.14 -4.31
CA VAL A 17 7.09 -9.77 -3.69
C VAL A 17 5.84 -9.11 -4.26
N THR A 18 4.95 -9.93 -4.81
CA THR A 18 3.72 -9.45 -5.46
C THR A 18 2.47 -9.82 -4.65
N SER A 19 1.42 -9.01 -4.80
CA SER A 19 0.09 -9.31 -4.26
C SER A 19 -0.50 -10.62 -4.81
N ALA A 20 -0.13 -11.01 -6.02
CA ALA A 20 -0.48 -12.30 -6.61
C ALA A 20 0.09 -13.49 -5.82
N GLN A 21 1.36 -13.41 -5.43
CA GLN A 21 2.01 -14.43 -4.59
C GLN A 21 1.39 -14.52 -3.20
N ALA A 22 1.07 -13.37 -2.58
CA ALA A 22 0.35 -13.37 -1.30
C ALA A 22 -1.02 -14.03 -1.42
N ALA A 23 -1.79 -13.74 -2.48
CA ALA A 23 -3.10 -14.36 -2.70
C ALA A 23 -3.02 -15.88 -2.89
N ALA A 24 -2.05 -16.36 -3.66
CA ALA A 24 -1.83 -17.79 -3.85
C ALA A 24 -1.48 -18.50 -2.54
N ARG A 25 -0.67 -17.87 -1.67
CA ARG A 25 -0.34 -18.40 -0.33
C ARG A 25 -1.53 -18.47 0.61
N VAL A 26 -2.36 -17.43 0.63
CA VAL A 26 -3.60 -17.42 1.42
C VAL A 26 -4.46 -18.63 1.05
N LEU A 27 -4.60 -18.91 -0.24
CA LEU A 27 -5.30 -20.10 -0.74
C LEU A 27 -4.61 -21.40 -0.30
N ALA A 28 -3.31 -21.54 -0.56
CA ALA A 28 -2.55 -22.76 -0.26
C ALA A 28 -2.49 -23.09 1.23
N ALA A 29 -2.63 -22.09 2.12
CA ALA A 29 -2.73 -22.30 3.55
C ALA A 29 -4.01 -23.06 3.97
N LYS A 30 -5.06 -23.05 3.15
CA LYS A 30 -6.37 -23.66 3.45
C LYS A 30 -6.79 -24.74 2.44
N LEU A 31 -6.20 -24.74 1.23
CA LEU A 31 -6.52 -25.69 0.17
C LEU A 31 -5.46 -26.80 0.06
N PRO A 32 -5.87 -28.07 -0.18
CA PRO A 32 -4.94 -29.12 -0.55
C PRO A 32 -4.18 -28.80 -1.85
N PRO A 33 -2.97 -29.33 -2.05
CA PRO A 33 -2.30 -29.30 -3.35
C PRO A 33 -3.20 -29.86 -4.46
N GLU A 34 -2.98 -29.40 -5.69
CA GLU A 34 -3.76 -29.70 -6.90
C GLU A 34 -5.21 -29.18 -6.87
N SER A 35 -5.60 -28.39 -5.87
CA SER A 35 -6.91 -27.76 -5.82
C SER A 35 -7.11 -26.79 -6.99
N ARG A 36 -8.28 -26.87 -7.62
CA ARG A 36 -8.68 -26.00 -8.73
C ARG A 36 -9.19 -24.67 -8.21
N VAL A 37 -8.65 -23.57 -8.73
CA VAL A 37 -9.03 -22.21 -8.34
C VAL A 37 -9.40 -21.40 -9.57
N LEU A 38 -10.62 -20.86 -9.61
CA LEU A 38 -11.04 -19.93 -10.67
C LEU A 38 -10.29 -18.61 -10.47
N MET A 39 -9.55 -18.16 -11.47
CA MET A 39 -8.79 -16.92 -11.41
C MET A 39 -9.29 -15.86 -12.38
N LEU A 40 -9.41 -14.62 -11.91
CA LEU A 40 -9.57 -13.42 -12.74
C LEU A 40 -8.30 -12.59 -12.60
N GLY A 41 -7.46 -12.54 -13.62
CA GLY A 41 -6.24 -11.72 -13.58
C GLY A 41 -5.23 -12.11 -14.67
N ALA A 42 -4.10 -11.40 -14.68
CA ALA A 42 -3.00 -11.64 -15.62
C ALA A 42 -2.17 -12.89 -15.27
N ASP A 43 -1.20 -13.22 -16.15
CA ASP A 43 -0.38 -14.43 -16.05
C ASP A 43 0.45 -14.54 -14.77
N GLY A 44 0.82 -13.40 -14.16
CA GLY A 44 1.49 -13.39 -12.87
C GLY A 44 0.69 -14.08 -11.76
N LEU A 45 -0.64 -13.99 -11.80
CA LEU A 45 -1.52 -14.67 -10.83
C LEU A 45 -1.59 -16.18 -11.09
N ALA A 46 -1.60 -16.61 -12.35
CA ALA A 46 -1.57 -18.03 -12.68
C ALA A 46 -0.25 -18.69 -12.24
N ARG A 47 0.88 -18.01 -12.48
CA ARG A 47 2.19 -18.48 -12.06
C ARG A 47 2.27 -18.62 -10.54
N ALA A 48 1.81 -17.62 -9.80
CA ALA A 48 1.77 -17.66 -8.35
C ALA A 48 0.95 -18.85 -7.81
N LEU A 49 -0.20 -19.18 -8.42
CA LEU A 49 -0.99 -20.35 -8.04
C LEU A 49 -0.22 -21.66 -8.28
N VAL A 50 0.43 -21.81 -9.44
CA VAL A 50 1.22 -23.00 -9.78
C VAL A 50 2.42 -23.18 -8.84
N GLU A 51 3.10 -22.09 -8.47
CA GLU A 51 4.22 -22.09 -7.52
C GLU A 51 3.82 -22.62 -6.14
N GLU A 52 2.56 -22.44 -5.74
CA GLU A 52 1.99 -22.94 -4.48
C GLU A 52 1.23 -24.27 -4.68
N ALA A 53 1.49 -24.99 -5.78
CA ALA A 53 0.88 -26.27 -6.15
C ALA A 53 -0.64 -26.24 -6.27
N LEU A 54 -1.21 -25.13 -6.77
CA LEU A 54 -2.63 -24.99 -7.09
C LEU A 54 -2.85 -24.97 -8.62
N VAL A 55 -4.04 -25.37 -9.06
CA VAL A 55 -4.39 -25.45 -10.49
C VAL A 55 -5.21 -24.22 -10.89
N PRO A 56 -4.63 -23.26 -11.66
CA PRO A 56 -5.37 -22.09 -12.13
C PRO A 56 -6.39 -22.47 -13.21
N VAL A 57 -7.65 -22.11 -12.99
CA VAL A 57 -8.73 -22.21 -13.97
C VAL A 57 -9.04 -20.80 -14.48
N ARG A 58 -8.85 -20.56 -15.77
CA ARG A 58 -9.08 -19.23 -16.39
C ARG A 58 -10.44 -19.13 -17.07
N ASP A 59 -10.83 -20.18 -17.78
CA ASP A 59 -12.11 -20.22 -18.46
C ASP A 59 -13.20 -20.64 -17.49
N SER A 60 -14.20 -19.78 -17.33
CA SER A 60 -15.38 -20.05 -16.49
C SER A 60 -16.15 -21.31 -16.90
N ARG A 61 -15.99 -21.80 -18.13
CA ARG A 61 -16.59 -23.05 -18.59
C ARG A 61 -15.98 -24.28 -17.95
N ASP A 62 -14.75 -24.18 -17.47
CA ASP A 62 -14.03 -25.25 -16.77
C ASP A 62 -14.08 -25.05 -15.25
N ALA A 63 -14.93 -24.14 -14.75
CA ALA A 63 -15.07 -23.82 -13.34
C ALA A 63 -15.91 -24.85 -12.56
N ASP A 64 -16.06 -26.05 -13.08
CA ASP A 64 -16.58 -27.17 -12.30
C ASP A 64 -15.53 -27.59 -11.28
N GLU A 65 -15.98 -27.93 -10.07
CA GLU A 65 -15.15 -28.41 -8.95
C GLU A 65 -14.07 -27.42 -8.46
N VAL A 66 -14.16 -26.13 -8.81
CA VAL A 66 -13.28 -25.12 -8.19
C VAL A 66 -13.62 -24.97 -6.71
N LEU A 67 -12.59 -24.81 -5.87
CA LEU A 67 -12.75 -24.67 -4.42
C LEU A 67 -12.70 -23.21 -3.94
N ALA A 68 -12.21 -22.30 -4.79
CA ALA A 68 -12.14 -20.88 -4.51
C ALA A 68 -12.11 -20.04 -5.79
N VAL A 69 -12.39 -18.75 -5.64
CA VAL A 69 -12.12 -17.70 -6.62
C VAL A 69 -10.96 -16.84 -6.14
N VAL A 70 -10.05 -16.49 -7.05
CA VAL A 70 -9.04 -15.46 -6.80
C VAL A 70 -9.08 -14.37 -7.85
N THR A 71 -8.98 -13.12 -7.41
CA THR A 71 -9.02 -11.97 -8.32
C THR A 71 -7.76 -11.12 -8.17
N GLY A 72 -7.28 -10.60 -9.29
CA GLY A 72 -6.18 -9.65 -9.39
C GLY A 72 -6.33 -8.76 -10.60
N TYR A 73 -5.43 -7.79 -10.75
CA TYR A 73 -5.41 -6.96 -11.94
C TYR A 73 -5.12 -7.80 -13.20
N GLY A 74 -5.88 -7.56 -14.26
CA GLY A 74 -5.66 -8.14 -15.58
C GLY A 74 -6.46 -7.37 -16.63
N PRO A 75 -5.81 -6.72 -17.62
CA PRO A 75 -6.51 -5.93 -18.63
C PRO A 75 -7.33 -6.80 -19.60
N ASP A 76 -6.93 -8.06 -19.77
CA ASP A 76 -7.55 -9.01 -20.71
C ASP A 76 -8.56 -9.96 -20.05
N VAL A 77 -9.01 -9.64 -18.82
CA VAL A 77 -10.03 -10.43 -18.12
C VAL A 77 -11.36 -10.35 -18.89
N VAL A 78 -11.88 -11.51 -19.30
CA VAL A 78 -13.08 -11.58 -20.13
C VAL A 78 -14.33 -11.46 -19.25
N TRP A 79 -15.28 -10.62 -19.69
CA TRP A 79 -16.51 -10.33 -18.95
C TRP A 79 -17.34 -11.57 -18.57
N ARG A 80 -17.34 -12.61 -19.42
CA ARG A 80 -18.02 -13.88 -19.13
C ARG A 80 -17.48 -14.54 -17.86
N ASP A 81 -16.17 -14.52 -17.66
CA ASP A 81 -15.53 -15.14 -16.50
C ASP A 81 -15.84 -14.34 -15.23
N VAL A 82 -15.88 -13.01 -15.34
CA VAL A 82 -16.33 -12.11 -14.28
C VAL A 82 -17.76 -12.45 -13.83
N MET A 83 -18.69 -12.60 -14.77
CA MET A 83 -20.09 -12.96 -14.45
C MET A 83 -20.18 -14.32 -13.75
N ARG A 84 -19.44 -15.33 -14.22
CA ARG A 84 -19.43 -16.66 -13.58
C ARG A 84 -18.86 -16.59 -12.17
N ALA A 85 -17.73 -15.92 -11.99
CA ALA A 85 -17.12 -15.73 -10.68
C ALA A 85 -18.11 -15.06 -9.71
N ALA A 86 -18.79 -13.99 -10.14
CA ALA A 86 -19.78 -13.30 -9.32
C ALA A 86 -20.91 -14.22 -8.83
N VAL A 87 -21.39 -15.13 -9.69
CA VAL A 87 -22.42 -16.13 -9.33
C VAL A 87 -21.86 -17.17 -8.36
N LEU A 88 -20.64 -17.67 -8.58
CA LEU A 88 -20.00 -18.65 -7.68
C LEU A 88 -19.75 -18.07 -6.29
N ILE A 89 -19.24 -16.82 -6.22
CA ILE A 89 -19.03 -16.09 -4.97
C ILE A 89 -20.35 -15.91 -4.22
N ARG A 90 -21.40 -15.47 -4.92
CA ARG A 90 -22.76 -15.36 -4.35
C ARG A 90 -23.29 -16.70 -3.85
N GLY A 91 -22.90 -17.80 -4.48
CA GLY A 91 -23.21 -19.16 -4.08
C GLY A 91 -22.44 -19.65 -2.84
N GLY A 92 -21.56 -18.82 -2.26
CA GLY A 92 -20.79 -19.14 -1.07
C GLY A 92 -19.38 -19.66 -1.35
N LEU A 93 -18.91 -19.63 -2.60
CA LEU A 93 -17.53 -20.02 -2.90
C LEU A 93 -16.57 -18.99 -2.30
N TRP A 94 -15.53 -19.48 -1.61
CA TRP A 94 -14.53 -18.60 -0.97
C TRP A 94 -13.82 -17.74 -2.02
N TRP A 95 -13.61 -16.47 -1.68
CA TRP A 95 -13.05 -15.47 -2.58
C TRP A 95 -11.86 -14.75 -1.93
N VAL A 96 -10.73 -14.77 -2.63
CA VAL A 96 -9.52 -14.04 -2.28
C VAL A 96 -9.26 -12.93 -3.31
N ALA A 97 -8.99 -11.72 -2.87
CA ALA A 97 -8.57 -10.61 -3.73
C ALA A 97 -7.09 -10.29 -3.50
N SER A 98 -6.31 -10.17 -4.56
CA SER A 98 -4.87 -9.87 -4.44
C SER A 98 -4.60 -8.47 -3.87
N ASN A 99 -5.38 -7.46 -4.26
CA ASN A 99 -5.36 -6.11 -3.67
C ASN A 99 -6.71 -5.42 -3.93
N THR A 100 -6.92 -4.23 -3.37
CA THR A 100 -8.17 -3.46 -3.54
C THR A 100 -7.92 -2.05 -4.08
N ASP A 101 -6.80 -1.85 -4.79
CA ASP A 101 -6.42 -0.55 -5.33
C ASP A 101 -7.46 -0.06 -6.34
N MET A 102 -8.09 1.09 -6.04
CA MET A 102 -9.15 1.66 -6.88
C MET A 102 -8.63 2.23 -8.20
N THR A 103 -7.36 2.62 -8.25
CA THR A 103 -6.75 3.32 -9.39
C THR A 103 -5.46 2.65 -9.82
N LEU A 104 -5.16 2.77 -11.12
CA LEU A 104 -3.91 2.33 -11.73
C LEU A 104 -3.39 3.44 -12.66
N PRO A 105 -2.13 3.89 -12.50
CA PRO A 105 -1.50 4.79 -13.45
C PRO A 105 -1.27 4.11 -14.81
N THR A 106 -1.66 4.76 -15.91
CA THR A 106 -1.42 4.28 -17.29
C THR A 106 -0.88 5.41 -18.17
N SER A 107 -0.43 5.08 -19.37
CA SER A 107 0.07 6.08 -20.35
C SER A 107 -1.01 7.06 -20.82
N PHE A 108 -2.29 6.70 -20.70
CA PHE A 108 -3.43 7.51 -21.13
C PHE A 108 -4.19 8.14 -19.94
N GLY A 109 -3.63 8.07 -18.73
CA GLY A 109 -4.18 8.67 -17.53
C GLY A 109 -4.40 7.68 -16.38
N VAL A 110 -5.10 8.13 -15.34
CA VAL A 110 -5.48 7.28 -14.21
C VAL A 110 -6.68 6.42 -14.64
N ALA A 111 -6.50 5.10 -14.61
CA ALA A 111 -7.50 4.12 -14.99
C ALA A 111 -8.05 3.36 -13.76
N PRO A 112 -9.20 2.65 -13.90
CA PRO A 112 -9.69 1.76 -12.85
C PRO A 112 -8.67 0.67 -12.51
N GLY A 113 -8.34 0.55 -11.23
CA GLY A 113 -7.54 -0.54 -10.69
C GLY A 113 -8.39 -1.78 -10.36
N HIS A 114 -7.74 -2.83 -9.85
CA HIS A 114 -8.40 -4.09 -9.46
C HIS A 114 -9.50 -3.89 -8.42
N GLY A 115 -9.35 -2.92 -7.51
CA GLY A 115 -10.38 -2.55 -6.53
C GLY A 115 -11.73 -2.20 -7.15
N THR A 116 -11.76 -1.70 -8.39
CA THR A 116 -13.02 -1.45 -9.10
C THR A 116 -13.77 -2.74 -9.41
N MET A 117 -13.05 -3.79 -9.86
CA MET A 117 -13.64 -5.11 -10.08
C MET A 117 -14.08 -5.74 -8.75
N VAL A 118 -13.28 -5.60 -7.69
CA VAL A 118 -13.65 -6.07 -6.34
C VAL A 118 -14.96 -5.45 -5.89
N ARG A 119 -15.10 -4.12 -5.97
CA ARG A 119 -16.34 -3.41 -5.60
C ARG A 119 -17.55 -3.88 -6.40
N MET A 120 -17.37 -4.13 -7.70
CA MET A 120 -18.42 -4.64 -8.57
C MET A 120 -18.88 -6.04 -8.12
N LEU A 121 -17.94 -6.95 -7.84
CA LEU A 121 -18.22 -8.31 -7.38
C LEU A 121 -18.90 -8.29 -5.99
N GLN A 122 -18.42 -7.46 -5.06
CA GLN A 122 -19.05 -7.25 -3.75
C GLN A 122 -20.52 -6.82 -3.90
N GLN A 123 -20.78 -5.82 -4.75
CA GLN A 123 -22.12 -5.26 -4.92
C GLN A 123 -23.12 -6.29 -5.48
N PHE A 124 -22.69 -7.15 -6.40
CA PHE A 124 -23.57 -8.18 -6.96
C PHE A 124 -23.73 -9.39 -6.03
N SER A 125 -22.64 -9.85 -5.43
CA SER A 125 -22.62 -11.08 -4.63
C SER A 125 -23.09 -10.89 -3.19
N GLY A 126 -22.93 -9.69 -2.63
CA GLY A 126 -23.13 -9.41 -1.21
C GLY A 126 -22.05 -9.99 -0.30
N VAL A 127 -20.89 -10.38 -0.86
CA VAL A 127 -19.79 -11.03 -0.14
C VAL A 127 -18.55 -10.16 -0.21
N ASP A 128 -17.84 -10.02 0.91
CA ASP A 128 -16.53 -9.38 0.98
C ASP A 128 -15.40 -10.39 0.75
N PRO A 129 -14.34 -10.04 -0.01
CA PRO A 129 -13.20 -10.93 -0.20
C PRO A 129 -12.29 -10.97 1.03
N GLU A 130 -11.53 -12.07 1.15
CA GLU A 130 -10.29 -12.07 1.93
C GLU A 130 -9.20 -11.37 1.09
N VAL A 131 -8.69 -10.23 1.57
CA VAL A 131 -7.69 -9.43 0.84
C VAL A 131 -6.29 -9.89 1.23
N ALA A 132 -5.46 -10.23 0.24
CA ALA A 132 -4.11 -10.75 0.48
C ALA A 132 -3.00 -9.68 0.44
N GLY A 133 -3.21 -8.60 -0.32
CA GLY A 133 -2.27 -7.48 -0.44
C GLY A 133 -2.38 -6.50 0.72
N LYS A 134 -1.51 -5.48 0.74
CA LYS A 134 -1.51 -4.45 1.79
C LYS A 134 -2.90 -3.81 1.95
N PRO A 135 -3.33 -3.49 3.19
CA PRO A 135 -2.59 -3.59 4.46
C PRO A 135 -2.53 -5.01 5.05
N ALA A 136 -3.06 -6.02 4.37
CA ALA A 136 -3.19 -7.35 4.95
C ALA A 136 -1.83 -7.97 5.30
N ARG A 137 -1.76 -8.49 6.53
CA ARG A 137 -0.60 -9.14 7.13
C ARG A 137 0.08 -10.22 6.27
N PRO A 138 -0.62 -11.05 5.46
CA PRO A 138 0.03 -12.10 4.67
C PRO A 138 1.12 -11.62 3.71
N LEU A 139 0.93 -10.48 3.03
CA LEU A 139 1.97 -9.93 2.14
C LEU A 139 3.17 -9.42 2.94
N PHE A 140 2.94 -8.81 4.10
CA PHE A 140 4.01 -8.35 4.98
C PHE A 140 4.79 -9.52 5.56
N ASP A 141 4.13 -10.53 6.11
CA ASP A 141 4.77 -11.74 6.64
C ASP A 141 5.62 -12.42 5.55
N GLU A 142 5.13 -12.49 4.31
CA GLU A 142 5.88 -13.04 3.20
C GLU A 142 7.09 -12.20 2.82
N THR A 143 6.92 -10.87 2.80
CA THR A 143 8.00 -9.93 2.52
C THR A 143 9.08 -10.05 3.59
N LEU A 144 8.70 -10.10 4.87
CA LEU A 144 9.62 -10.28 5.98
C LEU A 144 10.37 -11.61 5.91
N ARG A 145 9.67 -12.70 5.57
CA ARG A 145 10.26 -14.02 5.40
C ARG A 145 11.29 -14.05 4.27
N ARG A 146 11.03 -13.36 3.15
CA ARG A 146 11.94 -13.31 1.99
C ARG A 146 13.11 -12.35 2.17
N VAL A 147 12.82 -11.10 2.57
CA VAL A 147 13.85 -10.07 2.80
C VAL A 147 14.79 -10.50 3.93
N GLY A 148 14.25 -11.17 4.94
CA GLY A 148 14.99 -11.54 6.14
C GLY A 148 15.49 -10.32 6.91
N GLY A 149 16.63 -10.48 7.58
CA GLY A 149 17.21 -9.43 8.42
C GLY A 149 16.58 -9.35 9.81
N ARG A 150 17.22 -8.56 10.69
CA ARG A 150 16.82 -8.42 12.11
C ARG A 150 15.91 -7.23 12.40
N ARG A 151 15.96 -6.20 11.53
CA ARG A 151 15.24 -4.92 11.66
C ARG A 151 14.83 -4.45 10.27
N PRO A 152 13.81 -5.07 9.67
CA PRO A 152 13.27 -4.65 8.38
C PRO A 152 12.68 -3.23 8.50
N LEU A 153 12.67 -2.50 7.39
CA LEU A 153 12.05 -1.18 7.27
C LEU A 153 11.11 -1.21 6.07
N MET A 154 9.82 -0.95 6.30
CA MET A 154 8.86 -0.76 5.23
C MET A 154 9.01 0.64 4.65
N VAL A 155 9.09 0.77 3.33
CA VAL A 155 9.18 2.08 2.64
C VAL A 155 8.03 2.19 1.66
N GLY A 156 7.25 3.27 1.75
CA GLY A 156 6.07 3.47 0.92
C GLY A 156 5.54 4.89 0.92
N ASP A 157 4.50 5.15 0.14
CA ASP A 157 3.92 6.47 -0.08
C ASP A 157 2.44 6.56 0.34
N ARG A 158 1.87 5.48 0.87
CA ARG A 158 0.46 5.40 1.28
C ARG A 158 0.30 5.04 2.76
N LEU A 159 -0.51 5.84 3.46
CA LEU A 159 -0.86 5.55 4.86
C LEU A 159 -1.69 4.27 4.99
N ASP A 160 -2.72 4.13 4.17
CA ASP A 160 -3.76 3.08 4.21
C ASP A 160 -3.31 1.69 3.73
N THR A 161 -2.05 1.55 3.32
CA THR A 161 -1.52 0.29 2.84
C THR A 161 -0.10 0.04 3.35
N ASP A 162 0.84 0.93 3.05
CA ASP A 162 2.24 0.75 3.42
C ASP A 162 2.46 0.95 4.92
N ILE A 163 1.91 2.04 5.48
CA ILE A 163 2.13 2.41 6.88
C ILE A 163 1.25 1.57 7.80
N GLU A 164 -0.03 1.42 7.47
CA GLU A 164 -0.95 0.56 8.22
C GLU A 164 -0.44 -0.88 8.29
N GLY A 165 -0.06 -1.46 7.15
CA GLY A 165 0.43 -2.84 7.13
C GLY A 165 1.77 -3.01 7.85
N ALA A 166 2.64 -1.99 7.86
CA ALA A 166 3.86 -2.00 8.67
C ALA A 166 3.55 -1.93 10.17
N HIS A 167 2.59 -1.09 10.57
CA HIS A 167 2.12 -0.98 11.94
C HIS A 167 1.56 -2.31 12.44
N ASP A 168 0.65 -2.93 11.67
CA ASP A 168 0.02 -4.21 12.00
C ASP A 168 1.03 -5.38 12.03
N ALA A 169 2.12 -5.28 11.28
CA ALA A 169 3.20 -6.25 11.26
C ALA A 169 4.30 -5.97 12.32
N GLU A 170 4.15 -4.90 13.12
CA GLU A 170 5.16 -4.44 14.09
C GLU A 170 6.54 -4.14 13.43
N VAL A 171 6.52 -3.59 12.22
CA VAL A 171 7.69 -3.23 11.43
C VAL A 171 7.82 -1.71 11.36
N ASP A 172 9.04 -1.20 11.53
CA ASP A 172 9.30 0.23 11.33
C ASP A 172 8.96 0.65 9.89
N SER A 173 8.42 1.85 9.73
CA SER A 173 8.03 2.37 8.41
C SER A 173 8.61 3.74 8.10
N LEU A 174 8.92 3.96 6.83
CA LEU A 174 9.31 5.24 6.24
C LEU A 174 8.27 5.64 5.20
N LEU A 175 7.53 6.70 5.48
CA LEU A 175 6.67 7.34 4.48
C LEU A 175 7.48 8.33 3.64
N VAL A 176 7.42 8.17 2.32
CA VAL A 176 7.99 9.11 1.35
C VAL A 176 6.92 9.98 0.69
N MET A 177 7.15 11.29 0.65
CA MET A 177 6.17 12.28 0.16
C MET A 177 6.19 12.48 -1.38
N THR A 178 6.65 11.47 -2.13
CA THR A 178 6.74 11.51 -3.60
C THR A 178 5.51 10.97 -4.32
N GLY A 179 4.54 10.42 -3.58
CA GLY A 179 3.44 9.64 -4.12
C GLY A 179 2.06 10.12 -3.68
N VAL A 180 1.22 9.19 -3.21
CA VAL A 180 -0.22 9.41 -2.99
C VAL A 180 -0.53 10.23 -1.73
N THR A 181 0.15 9.96 -0.60
CA THR A 181 -0.16 10.65 0.66
C THR A 181 0.24 12.12 0.57
N GLY A 182 -0.73 13.02 0.74
CA GLY A 182 -0.52 14.46 0.80
C GLY A 182 -0.46 14.99 2.22
N LEU A 183 -0.35 16.32 2.32
CA LEU A 183 -0.42 17.03 3.59
C LEU A 183 -1.74 16.79 4.35
N PRO A 184 -2.94 16.84 3.71
CA PRO A 184 -4.20 16.64 4.41
C PRO A 184 -4.30 15.26 5.09
N GLU A 185 -3.89 14.20 4.38
CA GLU A 185 -3.90 12.83 4.91
C GLU A 185 -2.89 12.67 6.05
N LEU A 186 -1.69 13.24 5.89
CA LEU A 186 -0.63 13.17 6.90
C LEU A 186 -1.05 13.83 8.23
N VAL A 187 -1.61 15.05 8.19
CA VAL A 187 -1.98 15.77 9.42
C VAL A 187 -3.18 15.15 10.13
N ALA A 188 -4.02 14.42 9.39
CA ALA A 188 -5.18 13.72 9.92
C ALA A 188 -4.90 12.28 10.38
N ALA A 189 -3.65 11.80 10.26
CA ALA A 189 -3.31 10.40 10.52
C ALA A 189 -3.55 9.99 12.00
N PRO A 190 -4.43 9.01 12.28
CA PRO A 190 -4.57 8.42 13.61
C PRO A 190 -3.35 7.56 13.97
N PRO A 191 -3.15 7.18 15.25
CA PRO A 191 -1.96 6.45 15.70
C PRO A 191 -1.53 5.24 14.86
N GLY A 192 -2.48 4.41 14.41
CA GLY A 192 -2.19 3.22 13.58
C GLY A 192 -1.74 3.53 12.14
N LEU A 193 -1.88 4.78 11.69
CA LEU A 193 -1.47 5.23 10.36
C LEU A 193 -0.28 6.21 10.41
N ARG A 194 0.40 6.32 11.56
CA ARG A 194 1.57 7.20 11.70
C ARG A 194 2.86 6.44 11.40
N PRO A 195 3.69 6.91 10.44
CA PRO A 195 4.93 6.24 10.12
C PRO A 195 6.01 6.47 11.20
N THR A 196 6.95 5.52 11.33
CA THR A 196 8.11 5.68 12.23
C THR A 196 9.02 6.83 11.75
N TYR A 197 9.19 6.93 10.43
CA TYR A 197 10.06 7.89 9.78
C TYR A 197 9.33 8.61 8.64
N LEU A 198 9.72 9.87 8.37
CA LEU A 198 9.20 10.69 7.28
C LEU A 198 10.35 11.23 6.43
N ALA A 199 10.19 11.22 5.11
CA ALA A 199 11.13 11.86 4.18
C ALA A 199 10.41 12.43 2.96
N ALA A 200 10.98 13.49 2.37
CA ALA A 200 10.46 14.06 1.14
C ALA A 200 10.63 13.13 -0.07
N GLY A 201 11.51 12.13 0.01
CA GLY A 201 11.73 11.12 -1.02
C GLY A 201 12.74 10.05 -0.62
N LEU A 202 13.05 9.12 -1.54
CA LEU A 202 13.92 7.97 -1.26
C LEU A 202 15.35 8.32 -0.83
N THR A 203 15.87 9.50 -1.19
CA THR A 203 17.18 9.97 -0.72
C THR A 203 17.23 10.20 0.80
N GLY A 204 16.07 10.23 1.48
CA GLY A 204 15.98 10.21 2.94
C GLY A 204 16.55 8.94 3.56
N LEU A 205 16.58 7.81 2.85
CA LEU A 205 17.19 6.56 3.32
C LEU A 205 18.72 6.68 3.56
N LEU A 206 19.36 7.64 2.90
CA LEU A 206 20.81 7.84 2.96
C LEU A 206 21.24 8.79 4.08
N ARG A 207 20.30 9.28 4.89
CA ARG A 207 20.54 10.35 5.87
C ARG A 207 20.00 9.95 7.25
N PRO A 208 20.74 10.27 8.34
CA PRO A 208 20.21 10.10 9.68
C PRO A 208 18.92 10.91 9.88
N GLN A 209 17.97 10.34 10.61
CA GLN A 209 16.75 11.04 11.00
C GLN A 209 16.88 11.59 12.43
N PRO A 210 17.13 12.89 12.62
CA PRO A 210 17.12 13.48 13.95
C PRO A 210 15.74 13.38 14.59
N ALA A 211 15.71 13.08 15.89
CA ALA A 211 14.47 13.06 16.66
C ALA A 211 13.83 14.46 16.68
N VAL A 212 12.51 14.50 16.56
CA VAL A 212 11.74 15.74 16.71
C VAL A 212 11.58 16.03 18.19
N SER A 213 12.07 17.18 18.65
CA SER A 213 11.80 17.63 20.01
C SER A 213 10.43 18.29 20.06
N VAL A 214 9.52 17.78 20.89
CA VAL A 214 8.17 18.33 21.07
C VAL A 214 8.03 18.91 22.49
N ASP A 215 7.82 20.23 22.60
CA ASP A 215 7.50 20.95 23.84
C ASP A 215 6.08 21.51 23.82
N ALA A 216 5.17 20.88 24.58
CA ALA A 216 3.73 21.18 24.66
C ALA A 216 2.99 21.16 23.31
N THR A 217 3.08 22.23 22.53
CA THR A 217 2.44 22.40 21.21
C THR A 217 3.43 22.68 20.10
N ARG A 218 4.73 22.73 20.43
CA ARG A 218 5.80 23.11 19.51
C ARG A 218 6.68 21.91 19.18
N ALA A 219 6.86 21.61 17.90
CA ALA A 219 7.83 20.65 17.43
C ALA A 219 9.02 21.37 16.79
N ARG A 220 10.23 20.87 17.02
CA ARG A 220 11.46 21.39 16.42
C ARG A 220 12.35 20.26 15.92
N VAL A 221 12.88 20.44 14.72
CA VAL A 221 13.87 19.53 14.14
C VAL A 221 14.64 20.26 13.02
N GLY A 222 15.96 20.06 12.98
CA GLY A 222 16.82 20.82 12.08
C GLY A 222 16.67 22.32 12.30
N GLY A 223 16.41 23.07 11.23
CA GLY A 223 16.14 24.50 11.30
C GLY A 223 14.66 24.88 11.29
N TRP A 224 13.74 23.91 11.44
CA TRP A 224 12.29 24.14 11.46
C TRP A 224 11.73 24.14 12.89
N SER A 225 10.75 25.01 13.12
CA SER A 225 9.92 25.06 14.32
C SER A 225 8.45 25.16 13.90
N VAL A 226 7.61 24.29 14.45
CA VAL A 226 6.19 24.18 14.09
C VAL A 226 5.33 24.23 15.34
N ASP A 227 4.36 25.12 15.36
CA ASP A 227 3.38 25.28 16.44
C ASP A 227 1.97 25.06 15.92
N VAL A 228 1.05 24.63 16.79
CA VAL A 228 -0.39 24.71 16.51
C VAL A 228 -1.02 25.73 17.45
N THR A 229 -1.44 26.87 16.90
CA THR A 229 -2.04 27.99 17.65
C THR A 229 -3.46 28.20 17.13
N ASP A 230 -4.45 28.25 18.03
CA ASP A 230 -5.88 28.34 17.70
C ASP A 230 -6.32 27.27 16.68
N GLY A 231 -5.76 26.07 16.81
CA GLY A 231 -6.02 24.95 15.91
C GLY A 231 -5.36 25.06 14.54
N ARG A 232 -4.51 26.07 14.28
CA ARG A 232 -3.84 26.28 13.00
C ARG A 232 -2.35 26.03 13.07
N ILE A 233 -1.81 25.30 12.11
CA ILE A 233 -0.38 25.01 12.02
C ILE A 233 0.37 26.26 11.54
N GLN A 234 1.40 26.64 12.30
CA GLN A 234 2.33 27.73 11.99
C GLN A 234 3.74 27.18 11.89
N VAL A 235 4.39 27.37 10.73
CA VAL A 235 5.75 26.89 10.48
C VAL A 235 6.70 28.08 10.36
N THR A 236 7.84 28.00 11.04
CA THR A 236 8.90 29.02 10.99
C THR A 236 10.27 28.37 10.83
N GLY A 237 11.21 29.13 10.28
CA GLY A 237 12.59 28.69 10.06
C GLY A 237 12.86 28.27 8.61
N THR A 238 14.00 27.63 8.40
CA THR A 238 14.46 27.10 7.11
C THR A 238 15.31 25.86 7.35
N GLY A 239 15.29 24.90 6.42
CA GLY A 239 16.01 23.64 6.60
C GLY A 239 15.71 22.64 5.50
N SER A 240 16.00 21.36 5.76
CA SER A 240 15.74 20.32 4.77
C SER A 240 14.22 20.06 4.62
N PRO A 241 13.75 19.65 3.43
CA PRO A 241 12.37 19.22 3.24
C PRO A 241 11.95 18.04 4.13
N ASP A 242 12.87 17.11 4.43
CA ASP A 242 12.59 15.98 5.32
C ASP A 242 12.31 16.44 6.75
N ASP A 243 13.10 17.38 7.27
CA ASP A 243 12.87 17.97 8.60
C ASP A 243 11.53 18.73 8.65
N TRP A 244 11.15 19.40 7.55
CA TRP A 244 9.87 20.10 7.47
C TRP A 244 8.69 19.14 7.65
N TRP A 245 8.67 18.04 6.88
CA TRP A 245 7.60 17.04 6.97
C TRP A 245 7.52 16.41 8.36
N ARG A 246 8.66 16.11 8.96
CA ARG A 246 8.73 15.58 10.34
C ARG A 246 8.18 16.54 11.37
N ALA A 247 8.57 17.82 11.30
CA ALA A 247 8.11 18.83 12.24
C ALA A 247 6.59 19.02 12.13
N VAL A 248 6.08 19.13 10.90
CA VAL A 248 4.64 19.31 10.64
C VAL A 248 3.82 18.11 11.07
N GLY A 249 4.22 16.89 10.67
CA GLY A 249 3.54 15.67 11.08
C GLY A 249 3.47 15.54 12.60
N SER A 250 4.62 15.68 13.28
CA SER A 250 4.69 15.53 14.75
C SER A 250 3.83 16.55 15.49
N SER A 251 3.84 17.83 15.10
CA SER A 251 2.99 18.85 15.73
C SER A 251 1.50 18.59 15.46
N ALA A 252 1.14 18.21 14.24
CA ALA A 252 -0.25 17.92 13.90
C ALA A 252 -0.79 16.71 14.70
N TRP A 253 0.02 15.65 14.83
CA TRP A 253 -0.36 14.46 15.60
C TRP A 253 -0.46 14.75 17.09
N ALA A 254 0.47 15.52 17.66
CA ALA A 254 0.39 15.93 19.07
C ALA A 254 -0.87 16.75 19.35
N HIS A 255 -1.23 17.67 18.44
CA HIS A 255 -2.48 18.43 18.53
C HIS A 255 -3.71 17.53 18.40
N LEU A 256 -3.72 16.59 17.45
CA LEU A 256 -4.82 15.65 17.24
C LEU A 256 -5.02 14.76 18.47
N ASP A 257 -3.94 14.24 19.07
CA ASP A 257 -4.00 13.42 20.27
C ASP A 257 -4.52 14.19 21.49
N THR A 258 -4.17 15.47 21.58
CA THR A 258 -4.56 16.33 22.72
C THR A 258 -6.01 16.81 22.60
N THR A 259 -6.45 17.16 21.40
CA THR A 259 -7.72 17.87 21.19
C THR A 259 -8.81 17.02 20.54
N GLY A 260 -8.45 15.89 19.92
CA GLY A 260 -9.35 15.10 19.07
C GLY A 260 -9.72 15.78 17.75
N SER A 261 -9.09 16.92 17.41
CA SER A 261 -9.37 17.69 16.19
C SER A 261 -8.15 17.75 15.28
N VAL A 262 -8.38 17.66 13.96
CA VAL A 262 -7.31 17.84 12.97
C VAL A 262 -6.92 19.31 12.90
N ALA A 263 -5.62 19.60 12.96
CA ALA A 263 -5.12 20.98 12.83
C ALA A 263 -5.35 21.53 11.42
N ASP A 264 -5.74 22.80 11.33
CA ASP A 264 -5.86 23.54 10.08
C ASP A 264 -4.48 23.71 9.44
N HIS A 265 -4.36 23.18 8.23
CA HIS A 265 -3.16 23.17 7.40
C HIS A 265 -3.30 24.10 6.18
N ALA A 266 -4.36 24.92 6.12
CA ALA A 266 -4.61 25.81 5.00
C ALA A 266 -3.49 26.84 4.82
N GLY A 267 -2.94 26.87 3.61
CA GLY A 267 -1.87 27.79 3.20
C GLY A 267 -0.46 27.28 3.52
N LEU A 268 -0.30 26.09 4.08
CA LEU A 268 1.01 25.46 4.19
C LEU A 268 1.52 25.02 2.82
N VAL A 269 2.76 25.36 2.53
CA VAL A 269 3.47 24.94 1.32
C VAL A 269 4.74 24.23 1.77
N PRO A 270 4.88 22.91 1.50
CA PRO A 270 6.12 22.21 1.75
C PRO A 270 7.28 22.85 0.97
N PRO A 271 8.48 22.97 1.56
CA PRO A 271 9.65 23.45 0.83
C PRO A 271 9.97 22.48 -0.32
N GLU A 272 10.40 23.04 -1.46
CA GLU A 272 10.75 22.22 -2.62
C GLU A 272 11.88 21.24 -2.28
N SER A 273 11.66 19.97 -2.59
CA SER A 273 12.75 19.03 -2.83
C SER A 273 13.56 19.58 -4.01
N GLY A 274 14.87 19.80 -3.83
CA GLY A 274 15.77 20.19 -4.93
C GLY A 274 15.55 19.32 -6.18
N PRO A 275 15.96 19.81 -7.36
CA PRO A 275 15.29 19.58 -8.65
C PRO A 275 14.87 18.12 -8.83
N ALA A 276 13.55 17.93 -8.97
CA ALA A 276 12.98 16.71 -9.50
C ALA A 276 13.70 16.37 -10.81
N LEU A 277 14.38 15.22 -10.87
CA LEU A 277 14.85 14.67 -12.13
C LEU A 277 13.67 14.70 -13.09
N ALA A 278 13.84 15.46 -14.17
CA ALA A 278 12.79 15.77 -15.13
C ALA A 278 12.05 14.48 -15.53
N ARG A 279 10.72 14.54 -15.48
CA ARG A 279 9.87 13.51 -16.09
C ARG A 279 10.17 13.53 -17.59
N HIS A 280 10.94 12.55 -18.06
CA HIS A 280 11.16 12.24 -19.48
C HIS A 280 10.42 10.96 -19.82
#